data_AF-A0A0B6ZDV5-F1
#
_entry.id   AF-A0A0B6ZDV5-F1
#
_cell.length_a   1.000
_cell.length_b   1.000
_cell.length_c   1.000
_cell.angle_alpha   90.00
_cell.angle_beta   90.00
_cell.angle_gamma   90.00
#
_symmetry.space_group_name_H-M   'P 1'
#
loop_
_entity.id
_entity.type
_entity.pdbx_description
1 polymer ?
#
loop_
_entity_poly.entity_id
_entity_poly.type
_entity_poly.pdbx_seq_one_letter_code
_entity_poly.pdbx_strand_id
1 'polypeptide(L)'
;PEPTIYLWALGLGGSAIAKIIGTNVLEHAELFQSEVLMYVYEEIVDGQKLTDLINSQHENVKYLPDIKIPSNVIAVPDVIRASTDADVLIFVLPHQFVKDTCYKMKSSVKKSALAISLIKGFILTEGSGIQLVSKLISEILGVETAVLMGANLATEVASEMF
;
A
#
# COMPACT_ATOMS: atom_id res chain seq x y z
N PRO A 1 -20.27 -8.43 6.01
CA PRO A 1 -19.65 -7.71 4.88
C PRO A 1 -18.29 -8.35 4.56
N GLU A 2 -18.03 -8.66 3.30
CA GLU A 2 -16.73 -9.18 2.87
C GLU A 2 -15.66 -8.07 3.03
N PRO A 3 -14.46 -8.41 3.54
CA PRO A 3 -13.40 -7.43 3.75
C PRO A 3 -12.93 -6.82 2.42
N THR A 4 -12.80 -5.49 2.44
CA THR A 4 -12.23 -4.70 1.35
C THR A 4 -10.76 -4.42 1.67
N ILE A 5 -9.85 -4.82 0.77
CA ILE A 5 -8.40 -4.63 0.94
C ILE A 5 -7.94 -3.43 0.12
N TYR A 6 -7.32 -2.45 0.79
CA TYR A 6 -6.63 -1.36 0.11
C TYR A 6 -5.14 -1.33 0.47
N LEU A 7 -4.33 -1.16 -0.57
CA LEU A 7 -2.88 -1.16 -0.51
C LEU A 7 -2.34 0.26 -0.71
N TRP A 8 -1.33 0.58 0.09
CA TRP A 8 -0.60 1.84 0.02
C TRP A 8 0.81 1.55 -0.44
N ALA A 9 1.05 1.80 -1.72
CA ALA A 9 2.29 1.40 -2.38
C ALA A 9 2.99 2.61 -2.99
N LEU A 10 4.15 2.96 -2.44
CA LEU A 10 5.08 3.87 -3.11
C LEU A 10 6.38 3.12 -3.39
N GLY A 11 6.76 3.04 -4.67
CA GLY A 11 8.00 2.41 -5.12
C GLY A 11 7.90 0.91 -5.44
N LEU A 12 9.06 0.32 -5.75
CA LEU A 12 9.24 -1.07 -6.20
C LEU A 12 8.57 -2.09 -5.27
N GLY A 13 8.78 -1.94 -3.95
CA GLY A 13 8.19 -2.84 -2.95
C GLY A 13 6.67 -2.76 -2.90
N GLY A 14 6.10 -1.58 -3.08
CA GLY A 14 4.65 -1.40 -3.10
C GLY A 14 4.00 -2.11 -4.30
N SER A 15 4.59 -2.00 -5.48
CA SER A 15 4.05 -2.62 -6.70
C SER A 15 4.17 -4.15 -6.67
N ALA A 16 5.27 -4.68 -6.12
CA ALA A 16 5.43 -6.13 -5.94
C ALA A 16 4.37 -6.72 -5.00
N ILE A 17 4.10 -6.03 -3.89
CA ILE A 17 3.06 -6.41 -2.94
C ILE A 17 1.66 -6.27 -3.55
N ALA A 18 1.44 -5.25 -4.39
CA ALA A 18 0.19 -5.07 -5.13
C ALA A 18 -0.10 -6.25 -6.06
N LYS A 19 0.92 -6.76 -6.75
CA LYS A 19 0.81 -7.96 -7.58
C LYS A 19 0.33 -9.16 -6.77
N ILE A 20 1.01 -9.47 -5.65
CA ILE A 20 0.68 -10.63 -4.81
C ILE A 20 -0.73 -10.51 -4.23
N ILE A 21 -1.09 -9.35 -3.68
CA ILE A 21 -2.43 -9.15 -3.10
C ILE A 21 -3.49 -9.23 -4.19
N GLY A 22 -3.29 -8.57 -5.33
CA GLY A 22 -4.21 -8.60 -6.45
C GLY A 22 -4.50 -10.03 -6.92
N THR A 23 -3.47 -10.88 -7.03
CA THR A 23 -3.61 -12.29 -7.37
C THR A 23 -4.38 -13.06 -6.29
N ASN A 24 -3.96 -12.96 -5.03
CA ASN A 24 -4.60 -13.69 -3.93
C ASN A 24 -6.08 -13.32 -3.74
N VAL A 25 -6.42 -12.05 -3.94
CA VAL A 25 -7.82 -11.58 -3.86
C VAL A 25 -8.68 -12.24 -4.94
N LEU A 26 -8.14 -12.45 -6.15
CA LEU A 26 -8.86 -13.16 -7.21
C LEU A 26 -8.97 -14.66 -6.95
N GLU A 27 -7.96 -15.27 -6.34
CA GLU A 27 -7.95 -16.70 -5.98
C GLU A 27 -8.87 -17.02 -4.80
N HIS A 28 -9.14 -16.03 -3.95
CA HIS A 28 -9.96 -16.14 -2.75
C HIS A 28 -11.16 -15.16 -2.77
N ALA A 29 -11.86 -15.11 -3.90
CA ALA A 29 -12.98 -14.20 -4.13
C ALA A 29 -14.17 -14.44 -3.16
N GLU A 30 -14.23 -15.59 -2.49
CA GLU A 30 -15.18 -15.89 -1.42
C GLU A 30 -14.87 -15.18 -0.09
N LEU A 31 -13.63 -14.69 0.07
CA LEU A 31 -13.15 -14.02 1.27
C LEU A 31 -12.94 -12.52 1.05
N PHE A 32 -12.66 -12.06 -0.17
CA PHE A 32 -12.24 -10.68 -0.41
C PHE A 32 -13.02 -10.03 -1.56
N GLN A 33 -13.24 -8.73 -1.45
CA GLN A 33 -13.67 -7.94 -2.60
C GLN A 33 -12.63 -7.99 -3.70
N SER A 34 -13.07 -8.13 -4.95
CA SER A 34 -12.19 -8.32 -6.10
C SER A 34 -11.24 -7.14 -6.34
N GLU A 35 -11.68 -5.91 -6.09
CA GLU A 35 -10.89 -4.71 -6.37
C GLU A 35 -9.91 -4.37 -5.25
N VAL A 36 -8.66 -4.08 -5.62
CA VAL A 36 -7.61 -3.63 -4.71
C VAL A 36 -7.19 -2.22 -5.13
N LEU A 37 -7.56 -1.21 -4.35
CA LEU A 37 -7.08 0.15 -4.60
C LEU A 37 -5.63 0.28 -4.15
N MET A 38 -4.80 0.84 -5.02
CA MET A 38 -3.41 1.14 -4.79
C MET A 38 -3.21 2.66 -4.78
N TYR A 39 -2.94 3.26 -3.62
CA TYR A 39 -2.55 4.67 -3.58
C TYR A 39 -1.19 4.86 -4.25
N VAL A 40 -1.14 5.72 -5.28
CA VAL A 40 0.07 6.09 -6.00
C VAL A 40 0.21 7.60 -5.96
N TYR A 41 1.32 8.12 -5.43
CA TYR A 41 1.60 9.55 -5.49
C TYR A 41 1.70 9.96 -6.97
N GLU A 42 0.90 10.95 -7.36
CA GLU A 42 0.79 11.32 -8.77
C GLU A 42 2.11 11.91 -9.28
N GLU A 43 2.64 11.29 -10.33
CA GLU A 43 3.84 11.75 -11.01
C GLU A 43 3.60 11.74 -12.51
N ILE A 44 4.33 12.60 -13.22
CA ILE A 44 4.31 12.62 -14.69
C ILE A 44 5.48 11.78 -15.20
N VAL A 45 5.18 10.75 -15.98
CA VAL A 45 6.14 9.87 -16.66
C VAL A 45 5.83 9.92 -18.15
N ASP A 46 6.81 10.31 -18.95
CA ASP A 46 6.66 10.48 -20.40
C ASP A 46 5.44 11.30 -20.83
N GLY A 47 5.15 12.36 -20.07
CA GLY A 47 4.02 13.27 -20.34
C GLY A 47 2.65 12.76 -19.89
N GLN A 48 2.57 11.59 -19.25
CA GLN A 48 1.34 10.98 -18.77
C GLN A 48 1.36 10.79 -17.25
N LYS A 49 0.18 10.74 -16.63
CA LYS A 49 0.05 10.43 -15.20
C LYS A 49 0.44 8.99 -14.94
N LEU A 50 1.26 8.76 -13.91
CA LEU A 50 1.69 7.42 -13.53
C LEU A 50 0.50 6.51 -13.17
N THR A 51 -0.53 7.07 -12.52
CA THR A 51 -1.77 6.32 -12.24
C THR A 51 -2.46 5.83 -13.51
N ASP A 52 -2.59 6.69 -14.53
CA ASP A 52 -3.19 6.36 -15.82
C ASP A 52 -2.35 5.30 -16.56
N LEU A 53 -1.01 5.40 -16.51
CA LEU A 53 -0.12 4.39 -17.08
C LEU A 53 -0.28 3.04 -16.39
N ILE A 54 -0.32 3.00 -15.06
CA ILE A 54 -0.53 1.76 -14.30
C ILE A 54 -1.89 1.14 -14.62
N ASN A 55 -2.95 1.94 -14.66
CA ASN A 55 -4.29 1.43 -14.91
C ASN A 55 -4.49 0.95 -16.36
N SER A 56 -3.82 1.58 -17.34
CA SER A 56 -3.96 1.21 -18.75
C SER A 56 -3.02 0.09 -19.18
N GLN A 57 -1.80 0.06 -18.66
CA GLN A 57 -0.76 -0.90 -19.05
C GLN A 57 -0.65 -2.07 -18.06
N HIS A 58 -1.32 -1.96 -16.92
CA HIS A 58 -1.25 -2.90 -15.81
C HIS A 58 0.19 -3.15 -15.38
N GLU A 59 0.96 -2.06 -15.29
CA GLU A 59 2.40 -2.09 -15.05
C GLU A 59 2.86 -0.77 -14.44
N ASN A 60 3.70 -0.84 -13.40
CA ASN A 60 4.34 0.35 -12.87
C ASN A 60 5.66 0.59 -13.60
N VAL A 61 5.57 1.15 -14.80
CA VAL A 61 6.70 1.36 -15.73
C VAL A 61 7.90 2.09 -15.12
N LYS A 62 7.68 2.88 -14.06
CA LYS A 62 8.74 3.62 -13.37
C LYS A 62 9.41 2.82 -12.26
N TYR A 63 8.62 2.11 -11.45
CA TYR A 63 9.10 1.51 -10.21
C TYR A 63 9.20 -0.01 -10.24
N LEU A 64 8.52 -0.68 -11.17
CA LEU A 64 8.52 -2.12 -11.36
C LEU A 64 8.32 -2.41 -12.87
N PRO A 65 9.28 -2.04 -13.73
CA PRO A 65 9.17 -2.25 -15.17
C PRO A 65 9.16 -3.74 -15.51
N ASP A 66 8.54 -4.07 -16.65
CA ASP A 66 8.46 -5.41 -17.25
C ASP A 66 7.66 -6.45 -16.43
N ILE A 67 6.98 -6.04 -15.37
CA ILE A 67 6.18 -6.93 -14.52
C ILE A 67 4.72 -6.47 -14.49
N LYS A 68 3.83 -7.37 -14.92
CA LYS A 68 2.39 -7.13 -14.92
C LYS A 68 1.80 -7.21 -13.52
N ILE A 69 0.97 -6.22 -13.22
CA ILE A 69 0.12 -6.13 -12.04
C ILE A 69 -1.28 -6.61 -12.45
N PRO A 70 -1.98 -7.41 -11.63
CA PRO A 70 -3.34 -7.84 -11.94
C PRO A 70 -4.30 -6.67 -12.21
N SER A 71 -5.25 -6.85 -13.13
CA SER A 71 -6.14 -5.77 -13.59
C SER A 71 -7.15 -5.29 -12.55
N ASN A 72 -7.36 -6.09 -11.50
CA ASN A 72 -8.16 -5.71 -10.34
C ASN A 72 -7.43 -4.79 -9.36
N VAL A 73 -6.13 -4.52 -9.57
CA VAL A 73 -5.38 -3.51 -8.83
C VAL A 73 -5.56 -2.16 -9.54
N ILE A 74 -6.20 -1.22 -8.85
CA ILE A 74 -6.54 0.10 -9.41
C ILE A 74 -5.69 1.18 -8.75
N ALA A 75 -4.81 1.80 -9.53
CA ALA A 75 -4.01 2.93 -9.09
C ALA A 75 -4.87 4.19 -8.92
N VAL A 76 -4.80 4.83 -7.75
CA VAL A 76 -5.54 6.06 -7.45
C VAL A 76 -4.60 7.10 -6.83
N PRO A 77 -4.69 8.39 -7.23
CA PRO A 77 -3.82 9.44 -6.69
C PRO A 77 -4.35 10.08 -5.40
N ASP A 78 -5.59 9.78 -5.03
CA ASP A 78 -6.21 10.32 -3.83
C ASP A 78 -6.13 9.31 -2.68
N VAL A 79 -5.34 9.69 -1.68
CA VAL A 79 -5.19 9.02 -0.39
C VAL A 79 -6.55 8.80 0.28
N ILE A 80 -7.45 9.79 0.25
CA ILE A 80 -8.76 9.69 0.91
C ILE A 80 -9.60 8.62 0.22
N ARG A 81 -9.64 8.63 -1.11
CA ARG A 81 -10.29 7.57 -1.90
C ARG A 81 -9.71 6.19 -1.62
N ALA A 82 -8.39 6.05 -1.54
CA ALA A 82 -7.74 4.77 -1.26
C ALA A 82 -7.96 4.24 0.17
N SER A 83 -8.38 5.09 1.11
CA SER A 83 -8.63 4.72 2.52
C SER A 83 -10.10 4.54 2.86
N THR A 84 -10.99 5.15 2.10
CA THR A 84 -12.42 5.20 2.41
C THR A 84 -12.99 3.79 2.37
N ASP A 85 -13.63 3.38 3.45
CA ASP A 85 -14.21 2.04 3.62
C ASP A 85 -13.24 0.85 3.62
N ALA A 86 -11.94 1.09 3.84
CA ALA A 86 -10.96 0.02 4.00
C ALA A 86 -11.25 -0.86 5.23
N ASP A 87 -11.32 -2.18 5.05
CA ASP A 87 -11.27 -3.11 6.19
C ASP A 87 -9.81 -3.51 6.50
N VAL A 88 -8.95 -3.52 5.48
CA VAL A 88 -7.50 -3.74 5.63
C VAL A 88 -6.70 -2.66 4.91
N LEU A 89 -5.71 -2.08 5.59
CA LEU A 89 -4.79 -1.05 5.09
C LEU A 89 -3.35 -1.57 5.14
N ILE A 90 -2.71 -1.70 3.99
CA ILE A 90 -1.33 -2.23 3.92
C ILE A 90 -0.35 -1.12 3.57
N PHE A 91 0.57 -0.81 4.49
CA PHE A 91 1.54 0.29 4.39
C PHE A 91 2.87 -0.20 3.81
N VAL A 92 3.16 0.20 2.57
CA VAL A 92 4.40 -0.11 1.83
C VAL A 92 4.96 1.16 1.17
N LEU A 93 5.41 2.10 1.99
CA LEU A 93 5.96 3.38 1.55
C LEU A 93 7.22 3.75 2.37
N PRO A 94 8.07 4.65 1.87
CA PRO A 94 9.20 5.16 2.64
C PRO A 94 8.75 5.77 3.98
N HIS A 95 9.45 5.46 5.07
CA HIS A 95 9.03 5.79 6.44
C HIS A 95 8.79 7.29 6.67
N GLN A 96 9.52 8.16 5.95
CA GLN A 96 9.39 9.62 6.04
C GLN A 96 8.02 10.14 5.61
N PHE A 97 7.29 9.41 4.76
CA PHE A 97 5.99 9.84 4.22
C PHE A 97 4.80 9.30 5.02
N VAL A 98 5.02 8.37 5.96
CA VAL A 98 3.95 7.68 6.70
C VAL A 98 3.12 8.64 7.53
N LYS A 99 3.79 9.54 8.26
CA LYS A 99 3.13 10.50 9.17
C LYS A 99 2.11 11.35 8.42
N ASP A 100 2.54 12.00 7.35
CA ASP A 100 1.70 12.90 6.56
C ASP A 100 0.57 12.15 5.86
N THR A 101 0.86 10.94 5.36
CA THR A 101 -0.14 10.05 4.74
C THR A 101 -1.24 9.70 5.74
N CYS A 102 -0.87 9.27 6.95
CA CYS A 102 -1.81 8.92 8.01
C CYS A 102 -2.69 10.12 8.40
N TYR A 103 -2.12 11.33 8.52
CA TYR A 103 -2.91 12.52 8.85
C TYR A 103 -3.93 12.87 7.77
N LYS A 104 -3.57 12.74 6.49
CA LYS A 104 -4.49 13.03 5.37
C LYS A 104 -5.70 12.09 5.31
N MET A 105 -5.50 10.80 5.61
CA MET A 105 -6.54 9.77 5.54
C MET A 105 -7.28 9.53 6.87
N LYS A 106 -6.86 10.17 7.97
CA LYS A 106 -7.36 9.85 9.32
C LYS A 106 -8.88 9.85 9.44
N SER A 107 -9.56 10.76 8.73
CA SER A 107 -11.02 10.89 8.77
C SER A 107 -11.78 9.90 7.90
N SER A 108 -11.13 9.26 6.92
CA SER A 108 -11.76 8.27 6.03
C SER A 108 -11.56 6.81 6.47
N VAL A 109 -10.64 6.56 7.41
CA VAL A 109 -10.35 5.21 7.90
C VAL A 109 -11.43 4.72 8.87
N LYS A 110 -12.00 3.53 8.58
CA LYS A 110 -12.89 2.80 9.49
C LYS A 110 -12.17 2.50 10.81
N LYS A 111 -12.85 2.68 11.94
CA LYS A 111 -12.30 2.33 13.27
C LYS A 111 -12.08 0.84 13.48
N SER A 112 -12.81 0.01 12.73
CA SER A 112 -12.65 -1.44 12.70
C SER A 112 -11.59 -1.93 11.71
N ALA A 113 -10.93 -1.03 10.97
CA ALA A 113 -9.91 -1.43 10.00
C ALA A 113 -8.69 -2.04 10.69
N LEU A 114 -8.03 -2.97 10.01
CA LEU A 114 -6.72 -3.48 10.39
C LEU A 114 -5.65 -2.80 9.53
N ALA A 115 -4.60 -2.27 10.16
CA ALA A 115 -3.41 -1.80 9.46
C ALA A 115 -2.31 -2.87 9.48
N ILE A 116 -1.54 -3.00 8.40
CA ILE A 116 -0.38 -3.88 8.30
C ILE A 116 0.80 -3.08 7.74
N SER A 117 1.88 -2.95 8.50
CA SER A 117 3.09 -2.24 8.06
C SER A 117 4.15 -3.19 7.55
N LEU A 118 4.60 -2.97 6.31
CA LEU A 118 5.78 -3.63 5.71
C LEU A 118 7.01 -2.71 5.72
N ILE A 119 6.88 -1.55 6.35
CA ILE A 119 7.91 -0.53 6.37
C ILE A 119 9.01 -0.94 7.35
N LYS A 120 10.20 -1.20 6.81
CA LYS A 120 11.41 -1.45 7.59
C LYS A 120 11.99 -0.15 8.10
N GLY A 121 12.42 -0.14 9.37
CA GLY A 121 13.07 0.99 10.02
C GLY A 121 12.24 1.60 11.14
N PHE A 122 12.62 2.81 11.52
CA PHE A 122 12.06 3.53 12.65
C PHE A 122 12.07 5.03 12.40
N ILE A 123 11.29 5.77 13.16
CA ILE A 123 11.18 7.22 13.08
C ILE A 123 11.89 7.83 14.29
N LEU A 124 12.65 8.89 14.04
CA LEU A 124 13.29 9.68 15.09
C LEU A 124 12.28 10.68 15.66
N THR A 125 12.09 10.69 16.96
CA THR A 125 11.25 11.67 17.65
C THR A 125 12.10 12.76 18.27
N GLU A 126 11.62 14.01 18.23
CA GLU A 126 12.27 15.10 18.95
C GLU A 126 12.38 14.76 20.44
N GLY A 127 13.60 14.74 20.95
CA GLY A 127 13.85 14.69 22.40
C GLY A 127 14.51 13.45 22.99
N SER A 128 14.52 12.25 22.34
CA SER A 128 15.37 11.07 22.72
C SER A 128 14.83 9.67 22.30
N GLY A 129 14.03 9.54 21.24
CA GLY A 129 13.32 8.28 20.97
C GLY A 129 13.48 7.70 19.56
N ILE A 130 13.58 6.37 19.51
CA ILE A 130 13.25 5.56 18.33
C ILE A 130 11.77 5.18 18.48
N GLN A 131 10.94 5.51 17.48
CA GLN A 131 9.54 5.09 17.42
C GLN A 131 9.33 4.09 16.28
N LEU A 132 8.65 2.98 16.59
CA LEU A 132 8.23 2.01 15.57
C LEU A 132 7.20 2.64 14.63
N VAL A 133 7.35 2.41 13.33
CA VAL A 133 6.43 2.91 12.31
C VAL A 133 5.00 2.41 12.55
N SER A 134 4.84 1.14 12.95
CA SER A 134 3.54 0.56 13.30
C SER A 134 2.88 1.27 14.48
N LYS A 135 3.66 1.66 15.50
CA LYS A 135 3.17 2.41 16.65
C LYS A 135 2.67 3.79 16.22
N LEU A 136 3.40 4.48 15.35
CA LEU A 136 2.97 5.76 14.80
C LEU A 136 1.65 5.64 14.02
N ILE A 137 1.53 4.63 13.16
CA ILE A 137 0.30 4.38 12.38
C ILE A 137 -0.89 4.16 13.33
N SER A 138 -0.71 3.29 14.32
CA SER A 138 -1.75 2.99 15.31
C SER A 138 -2.17 4.24 16.10
N GLU A 139 -1.21 5.06 16.54
CA GLU A 139 -1.47 6.30 17.29
C GLU A 139 -2.22 7.35 16.47
N ILE A 140 -1.85 7.54 15.20
CA ILE A 140 -2.48 8.56 14.34
C ILE A 140 -3.90 8.12 13.94
N LEU A 141 -4.05 6.88 13.46
CA LEU A 141 -5.32 6.39 12.89
C LEU A 141 -6.28 5.85 13.95
N GLY A 142 -5.75 5.37 15.09
CA GLY A 142 -6.52 4.75 16.15
C GLY A 142 -7.05 3.36 15.75
N VAL A 143 -6.22 2.57 15.08
CA VAL A 143 -6.55 1.21 14.60
C VAL A 143 -5.50 0.19 15.02
N GLU A 144 -5.89 -1.07 15.09
CA GLU A 144 -4.94 -2.16 15.32
C GLU A 144 -3.93 -2.23 14.17
N THR A 145 -2.66 -2.40 14.49
CA THR A 145 -1.58 -2.37 13.50
C THR A 145 -0.64 -3.55 13.67
N ALA A 146 -0.65 -4.46 12.70
CA ALA A 146 0.30 -5.56 12.57
C ALA A 146 1.54 -5.15 11.77
N VAL A 147 2.56 -6.01 11.75
CA VAL A 147 3.77 -5.84 10.96
C VAL A 147 4.09 -7.10 10.17
N LEU A 148 4.59 -6.92 8.94
CA LEU A 148 5.10 -8.02 8.12
C LEU A 148 6.54 -7.70 7.73
N MET A 149 7.48 -8.48 8.27
CA MET A 149 8.92 -8.30 8.10
C MET A 149 9.54 -9.60 7.59
N GLY A 150 10.45 -9.50 6.62
CA GLY A 150 11.15 -10.66 6.05
C GLY A 150 12.38 -10.24 5.23
N ALA A 151 13.19 -11.20 4.83
CA ALA A 151 14.33 -11.01 3.91
C ALA A 151 13.85 -10.86 2.46
N ASN A 152 13.00 -9.87 2.22
CA ASN A 152 12.25 -9.75 0.98
C ASN A 152 12.90 -8.69 0.09
N LEU A 153 13.57 -9.09 -0.99
CA LEU A 153 13.95 -8.19 -2.09
C LEU A 153 12.74 -8.02 -2.99
N ALA A 154 12.34 -6.77 -3.24
CA ALA A 154 11.11 -6.50 -3.98
C ALA A 154 11.10 -7.08 -5.41
N THR A 155 12.25 -7.24 -6.05
CA THR A 155 12.40 -7.94 -7.34
C THR A 155 12.16 -9.44 -7.22
N GLU A 156 12.66 -10.09 -6.17
CA GLU A 156 12.41 -11.52 -5.90
C GLU A 156 10.94 -11.76 -5.56
N VAL A 157 10.34 -10.82 -4.81
CA VAL A 157 8.91 -10.77 -4.47
C VAL A 157 8.04 -10.60 -5.72
N ALA A 158 8.48 -9.79 -6.69
CA ALA A 158 7.74 -9.57 -7.92
C ALA A 158 7.84 -10.77 -8.89
N SER A 159 8.97 -11.48 -8.87
CA SER A 159 9.25 -12.65 -9.70
C SER A 159 8.81 -13.99 -9.09
N GLU A 160 8.07 -14.00 -7.98
CA GLU A 160 7.56 -15.22 -7.33
C GLU A 160 8.66 -16.23 -6.89
N MET A 161 9.87 -15.75 -6.59
CA MET A 161 11.01 -16.60 -6.21
C MET A 161 11.23 -16.69 -4.69
N PHE A 162 10.18 -16.87 -3.89
CA PHE A 162 10.23 -16.92 -2.42
C PHE A 162 9.63 -18.19 -1.84
#